data_AF-A0A9P6GWZ6-F1
#
_entry.id   AF-A0A9P6GWZ6-F1
#
_cell.length_a   1.000
_cell.length_b   1.000
_cell.length_c   1.000
_cell.angle_alpha   90.00
_cell.angle_beta   90.00
_cell.angle_gamma   90.00
#
_symmetry.space_group_name_H-M   'P 1'
#
loop_
_entity.id
_entity.type
_entity.pdbx_description
1 polymer ?
#
loop_
_entity_poly.entity_id
_entity_poly.type
_entity_poly.pdbx_seq_one_letter_code
_entity_poly.pdbx_strand_id
1 'polypeptide(L)'
;MEIPNAQHPGLISKSQTEEKARFTTAISKITPVVNLIKKMYGSSRLTKLIRTDYNTYKLTQTPAVILDNIKINHPLVKLLGDYVKKLESMGDSSKFFMILVGFLIEETIKILDKGVKATVLSNLIREVSEEIDSLDLSRDTGDIAGVLDSLIKEPVGRKLVLESILEVQSFSTEKIRICKIASGSLEESYVVRGMVFEREPEGLVKEKEDCSTSIFNTSIDIPRGELKSTIQMESADQLSSFSAEEVLRMKKKVEEISSEVIIFSGRINDIYLDLLDKANKLVFKVLSKHDLRRLRELLGGSISQEFTSTTTGRASRISVVSEGNKKYTKFISDNNTVCTIVLKHPLEYKLDELERSINKALVALQKNVKNQNEKNIKVCSEDFEKKLCEIFENKAGDCLRMYSEGEGEDSLEKHLVYESIANSFKGFESFKRSPGLEIFSTKSRAICYALEFVGTMYEIEDYLVGIPPKLNIKPQMNQHWDEDH
;
A
#
# COMPACT_ATOMS: atom_id res chain seq x y z
N MET A 1 -41.83 -48.14 -20.90
CA MET A 1 -42.06 -48.23 -19.45
C MET A 1 -40.73 -47.99 -18.77
N GLU A 2 -40.43 -46.72 -18.49
CA GLU A 2 -39.28 -46.37 -17.65
C GLU A 2 -39.73 -46.42 -16.20
N ILE A 3 -38.98 -47.17 -15.40
CA ILE A 3 -39.23 -47.33 -13.96
C ILE A 3 -38.87 -46.01 -13.29
N PRO A 4 -39.77 -45.38 -12.51
CA PRO A 4 -39.41 -44.19 -11.75
C PRO A 4 -38.47 -44.60 -10.61
N ASN A 5 -37.26 -44.06 -10.62
CA ASN A 5 -36.36 -44.13 -9.46
C ASN A 5 -37.02 -43.39 -8.30
N ALA A 6 -37.50 -44.15 -7.32
CA ALA A 6 -37.98 -43.63 -6.05
C ALA A 6 -36.82 -42.88 -5.36
N GLN A 7 -36.94 -41.56 -5.28
CA GLN A 7 -36.12 -40.75 -4.39
C GLN A 7 -36.47 -41.15 -2.96
N HIS A 8 -35.53 -41.78 -2.25
CA HIS A 8 -35.61 -41.87 -0.80
C HIS A 8 -35.80 -40.45 -0.25
N PRO A 9 -36.84 -40.19 0.56
CA PRO A 9 -37.00 -38.90 1.20
C PRO A 9 -35.95 -38.82 2.30
N GLY A 10 -34.80 -38.23 1.97
CA GLY A 10 -33.88 -37.76 3.00
C GLY A 10 -34.64 -36.81 3.92
N LEU A 11 -34.55 -37.04 5.23
CA LEU A 11 -35.14 -36.26 6.32
C LEU A 11 -34.68 -34.79 6.39
N ILE A 12 -33.99 -34.29 5.36
CA ILE A 12 -33.44 -32.93 5.27
C ILE A 12 -34.18 -32.24 4.11
N SER A 13 -34.71 -31.04 4.36
CA SER A 13 -35.40 -30.29 3.31
C SER A 13 -34.46 -29.99 2.14
N LYS A 14 -34.98 -30.01 0.90
CA LYS A 14 -34.18 -29.68 -0.30
C LYS A 14 -33.49 -28.32 -0.17
N SER A 15 -34.14 -27.35 0.48
CA SER A 15 -33.60 -26.00 0.73
C SER A 15 -32.38 -25.99 1.65
N GLN A 16 -32.39 -26.76 2.76
CA GLN A 16 -31.23 -26.87 3.65
C GLN A 16 -30.04 -27.56 2.96
N THR A 17 -30.34 -28.48 2.04
CA THR A 17 -29.31 -29.20 1.27
C THR A 17 -28.64 -28.27 0.24
N GLU A 18 -29.43 -27.44 -0.43
CA GLU A 18 -28.94 -26.41 -1.36
C GLU A 18 -28.13 -25.33 -0.63
N GLU A 19 -28.63 -24.85 0.50
CA GLU A 19 -27.95 -23.85 1.33
C GLU A 19 -26.57 -24.32 1.81
N LYS A 20 -26.49 -25.56 2.32
CA LYS A 20 -25.23 -26.18 2.75
C LYS A 20 -24.24 -26.37 1.58
N ALA A 21 -24.75 -26.74 0.41
CA ALA A 21 -23.93 -26.88 -0.79
C ALA A 21 -23.34 -25.54 -1.26
N ARG A 22 -24.08 -24.43 -1.12
CA ARG A 22 -23.59 -23.07 -1.41
C ARG A 22 -22.41 -22.70 -0.52
N PHE A 23 -22.55 -22.87 0.81
CA PHE A 23 -21.47 -22.54 1.75
C PHE A 23 -20.25 -23.45 1.55
N THR A 24 -20.46 -24.73 1.30
CA THR A 24 -19.35 -25.65 1.00
C THR A 24 -18.60 -25.24 -0.26
N THR A 25 -19.33 -24.77 -1.28
CA THR A 25 -18.73 -24.23 -2.51
C THR A 25 -17.93 -22.96 -2.22
N ALA A 26 -18.48 -22.01 -1.48
CA ALA A 26 -17.79 -20.79 -1.06
C ALA A 26 -16.47 -21.09 -0.34
N ILE A 27 -16.52 -22.00 0.63
CA ILE A 27 -15.38 -22.45 1.43
C ILE A 27 -14.33 -23.10 0.52
N SER A 28 -14.73 -23.97 -0.40
CA SER A 28 -13.82 -24.60 -1.37
C SER A 28 -13.04 -23.59 -2.23
N LYS A 29 -13.55 -22.36 -2.40
CA LYS A 29 -12.88 -21.28 -3.14
C LYS A 29 -11.99 -20.42 -2.25
N ILE A 30 -12.35 -20.20 -0.99
CA ILE A 30 -11.56 -19.39 -0.05
C ILE A 30 -10.39 -20.19 0.53
N THR A 31 -10.61 -21.44 0.94
CA THR A 31 -9.61 -22.28 1.62
C THR A 31 -8.29 -22.42 0.84
N PRO A 32 -8.26 -22.63 -0.50
CA PRO A 32 -7.02 -22.67 -1.26
C PRO A 32 -6.23 -21.36 -1.19
N VAL A 33 -6.93 -20.23 -1.18
CA VAL A 33 -6.33 -18.89 -1.12
C VAL A 33 -5.73 -18.64 0.26
N VAL A 34 -6.42 -19.03 1.33
CA VAL A 34 -5.90 -18.97 2.69
C VAL A 34 -4.69 -19.89 2.86
N ASN A 35 -4.76 -21.12 2.35
CA ASN A 35 -3.68 -22.09 2.40
C ASN A 35 -2.42 -21.63 1.66
N LEU A 36 -2.56 -20.81 0.62
CA LEU A 36 -1.43 -20.19 -0.06
C LEU A 36 -0.62 -19.32 0.92
N ILE A 37 -1.29 -18.58 1.80
CA ILE A 37 -0.70 -17.62 2.74
C ILE A 37 -0.29 -18.27 4.06
N LYS A 38 -0.97 -19.34 4.49
CA LYS A 38 -0.78 -20.02 5.79
C LYS A 38 0.70 -20.25 6.15
N LYS A 39 1.50 -20.74 5.19
CA LYS A 39 2.94 -21.02 5.39
C LYS A 39 3.84 -19.78 5.50
N MET A 40 3.32 -18.58 5.29
CA MET A 40 4.05 -17.30 5.28
C MET A 40 3.88 -16.49 6.58
N TYR A 41 3.09 -17.01 7.52
CA TYR A 41 2.81 -16.40 8.82
C TYR A 41 3.81 -16.85 9.90
N GLY A 42 3.89 -16.03 10.96
CA GLY A 42 4.86 -16.20 12.04
C GLY A 42 6.31 -15.99 11.59
N SER A 43 7.22 -16.74 12.21
CA SER A 43 8.67 -16.72 11.95
C SER A 43 9.10 -17.20 10.56
N SER A 44 8.18 -17.74 9.75
CA SER A 44 8.49 -18.24 8.40
C SER A 44 9.01 -17.13 7.47
N ARG A 45 10.05 -17.46 6.70
CA ARG A 45 10.62 -16.58 5.66
C ARG A 45 10.19 -16.97 4.24
N LEU A 46 9.20 -17.87 4.10
CA LEU A 46 8.71 -18.32 2.81
C LEU A 46 8.08 -17.17 2.00
N THR A 47 8.46 -17.08 0.74
CA THR A 47 7.97 -16.13 -0.26
C THR A 47 7.22 -16.86 -1.36
N LYS A 48 6.36 -16.14 -2.10
CA LYS A 48 5.70 -16.64 -3.31
C LYS A 48 6.31 -16.00 -4.53
N LEU A 49 6.66 -16.83 -5.52
CA LEU A 49 7.04 -16.40 -6.85
C LEU A 49 5.82 -16.43 -7.74
N ILE A 50 5.45 -15.27 -8.28
CA ILE A 50 4.25 -15.08 -9.09
C ILE A 50 4.68 -14.60 -10.47
N ARG A 51 4.17 -15.27 -11.52
CA ARG A 51 4.23 -14.79 -12.89
C ARG A 51 3.00 -13.93 -13.16
N THR A 52 3.22 -12.66 -13.49
CA THR A 52 2.15 -11.71 -13.80
C THR A 52 1.60 -11.93 -15.21
N ASP A 53 0.47 -11.30 -15.51
CA ASP A 53 -0.13 -11.30 -16.86
C ASP A 53 0.78 -10.69 -17.94
N TYR A 54 1.67 -9.77 -17.54
CA TYR A 54 2.67 -9.16 -18.41
C TYR A 54 3.94 -10.00 -18.55
N ASN A 55 3.89 -11.28 -18.15
CA ASN A 55 5.02 -12.19 -18.19
C ASN A 55 6.24 -11.74 -17.35
N THR A 56 6.01 -10.91 -16.34
CA THR A 56 7.05 -10.51 -15.37
C THR A 56 6.96 -11.36 -14.11
N TYR A 57 8.06 -11.45 -13.35
CA TYR A 57 8.12 -12.23 -12.12
C TYR A 57 8.13 -11.31 -10.91
N LYS A 58 7.31 -11.63 -9.90
CA LYS A 58 7.30 -10.95 -8.59
C LYS A 58 7.55 -11.97 -7.50
N LEU A 59 8.48 -11.67 -6.60
CA LEU A 59 8.66 -12.44 -5.38
C LEU A 59 8.10 -11.64 -4.21
N THR A 60 7.14 -12.20 -3.47
CA THR A 60 6.46 -11.44 -2.40
C THR A 60 6.09 -12.26 -1.17
N GLN A 61 6.06 -11.60 -0.02
CA GLN A 61 5.44 -12.09 1.20
C GLN A 61 4.11 -11.39 1.54
N THR A 62 3.61 -10.54 0.65
CA THR A 62 2.49 -9.63 0.94
C THR A 62 1.18 -10.15 0.36
N PRO A 63 0.14 -10.43 1.18
CA PRO A 63 -1.16 -10.90 0.73
C PRO A 63 -1.81 -10.08 -0.39
N ALA A 64 -1.86 -8.74 -0.33
CA ALA A 64 -2.51 -7.97 -1.39
C ALA A 64 -1.80 -8.13 -2.73
N VAL A 65 -0.46 -8.12 -2.73
CA VAL A 65 0.33 -8.35 -3.94
C VAL A 65 0.05 -9.74 -4.51
N ILE A 66 -0.13 -10.75 -3.66
CA ILE A 66 -0.49 -12.10 -4.11
C ILE A 66 -1.88 -12.08 -4.77
N LEU A 67 -2.89 -11.54 -4.09
CA LEU A 67 -4.27 -11.54 -4.58
C LEU A 67 -4.46 -10.70 -5.86
N ASP A 68 -3.73 -9.59 -6.01
CA ASP A 68 -3.79 -8.75 -7.20
C ASP A 68 -3.18 -9.40 -8.44
N ASN A 69 -2.32 -10.42 -8.27
CA ASN A 69 -1.61 -11.07 -9.38
C ASN A 69 -2.07 -12.52 -9.63
N ILE A 70 -3.08 -13.02 -8.90
CA ILE A 70 -3.69 -14.35 -9.15
C ILE A 70 -5.05 -14.17 -9.82
N LYS A 71 -5.31 -14.96 -10.87
CA LYS A 71 -6.60 -15.01 -11.56
C LYS A 71 -7.65 -15.76 -10.75
N ILE A 72 -8.30 -15.09 -9.81
CA ILE A 72 -9.46 -15.64 -9.11
C ILE A 72 -10.71 -14.84 -9.45
N ASN A 73 -11.68 -15.51 -10.06
CA ASN A 73 -12.93 -14.91 -10.54
C ASN A 73 -14.10 -15.04 -9.55
N HIS A 74 -13.87 -15.57 -8.35
CA HIS A 74 -14.94 -15.74 -7.37
C HIS A 74 -15.25 -14.45 -6.60
N PRO A 75 -16.51 -13.97 -6.52
CA PRO A 75 -16.86 -12.73 -5.83
C PRO A 75 -16.40 -12.67 -4.37
N LEU A 76 -16.57 -13.74 -3.60
CA LEU A 76 -16.10 -13.78 -2.21
C LEU A 76 -14.58 -13.60 -2.06
N VAL A 77 -13.80 -14.11 -3.02
CA VAL A 77 -12.36 -13.97 -2.95
C VAL A 77 -11.93 -12.55 -3.31
N LYS A 78 -12.69 -11.87 -4.20
CA LYS A 78 -12.50 -10.43 -4.45
C LYS A 78 -12.85 -9.61 -3.20
N LEU A 79 -13.97 -9.92 -2.55
CA LEU A 79 -14.35 -9.29 -1.28
C LEU A 79 -13.28 -9.49 -0.20
N LEU A 80 -12.76 -10.71 -0.06
CA LEU A 80 -11.64 -11.03 0.83
C LEU A 80 -10.41 -10.17 0.51
N GLY A 81 -10.10 -9.96 -0.78
CA GLY A 81 -9.05 -9.08 -1.26
C GLY A 81 -9.25 -7.61 -0.87
N ASP A 82 -10.49 -7.13 -0.84
CA ASP A 82 -10.79 -5.76 -0.42
C ASP A 82 -10.53 -5.55 1.08
N TYR A 83 -10.88 -6.52 1.94
CA TYR A 83 -10.50 -6.48 3.36
C TYR A 83 -8.97 -6.53 3.54
N VAL A 84 -8.27 -7.36 2.77
CA VAL A 84 -6.79 -7.40 2.78
C VAL A 84 -6.19 -6.04 2.41
N LYS A 85 -6.71 -5.36 1.39
CA LYS A 85 -6.26 -4.02 0.99
C LYS A 85 -6.54 -2.98 2.07
N LYS A 86 -7.72 -3.02 2.70
CA LYS A 86 -8.05 -2.15 3.83
C LYS A 86 -7.07 -2.33 4.99
N LEU A 87 -6.74 -3.57 5.36
CA LEU A 87 -5.76 -3.86 6.42
C LEU A 87 -4.35 -3.42 6.04
N GLU A 88 -3.92 -3.60 4.79
CA GLU A 88 -2.62 -3.09 4.34
C GLU A 88 -2.53 -1.56 4.41
N SER A 89 -3.64 -0.85 4.16
CA SER A 89 -3.70 0.59 4.37
C SER A 89 -3.60 0.99 5.86
N MET A 90 -3.87 0.07 6.79
CA MET A 90 -3.67 0.26 8.23
C MET A 90 -2.25 -0.11 8.70
N GLY A 91 -1.45 -0.71 7.82
CA GLY A 91 -0.03 -0.97 8.03
C GLY A 91 0.30 -2.45 8.25
N ASP A 92 -0.57 -3.25 8.88
CA ASP A 92 -0.27 -4.67 9.13
C ASP A 92 -1.54 -5.53 9.39
N SER A 93 -1.36 -6.80 9.77
CA SER A 93 -2.38 -7.79 10.14
C SER A 93 -3.15 -8.44 9.00
N SER A 94 -2.79 -8.20 7.74
CA SER A 94 -3.46 -8.86 6.59
C SER A 94 -3.25 -10.37 6.55
N LYS A 95 -2.07 -10.87 6.97
CA LYS A 95 -1.81 -12.32 7.07
C LYS A 95 -2.60 -12.96 8.22
N PHE A 96 -2.65 -12.29 9.37
CA PHE A 96 -3.39 -12.73 10.54
C PHE A 96 -4.89 -12.85 10.20
N PHE A 97 -5.47 -11.83 9.57
CA PHE A 97 -6.83 -11.84 9.04
C PHE A 97 -7.10 -13.05 8.14
N MET A 98 -6.26 -13.29 7.12
CA MET A 98 -6.46 -14.41 6.19
C MET A 98 -6.46 -15.76 6.89
N ILE A 99 -5.58 -15.96 7.88
CA ILE A 99 -5.51 -17.22 8.64
C ILE A 99 -6.71 -17.37 9.57
N LEU A 100 -7.09 -16.28 10.25
CA LEU A 100 -8.26 -16.28 11.15
C LEU A 100 -9.54 -16.60 10.37
N VAL A 101 -9.73 -16.02 9.17
CA VAL A 101 -10.85 -16.37 8.29
C VAL A 101 -10.85 -17.87 7.96
N GLY A 102 -9.68 -18.46 7.69
CA GLY A 102 -9.57 -19.90 7.45
C GLY A 102 -10.02 -20.76 8.63
N PHE A 103 -9.54 -20.43 9.84
CA PHE A 103 -9.93 -21.16 11.05
C PHE A 103 -11.40 -20.94 11.42
N LEU A 104 -11.92 -19.71 11.29
CA LEU A 104 -13.33 -19.41 11.53
C LEU A 104 -14.20 -20.25 10.61
N ILE A 105 -13.90 -20.30 9.31
CA ILE A 105 -14.64 -21.11 8.33
C ILE A 105 -14.62 -22.60 8.67
N GLU A 106 -13.48 -23.13 9.12
CA GLU A 106 -13.33 -24.53 9.53
C GLU A 106 -14.17 -24.87 10.78
N GLU A 107 -14.35 -23.93 11.70
CA GLU A 107 -15.18 -24.14 12.89
C GLU A 107 -16.68 -23.87 12.63
N THR A 108 -17.03 -22.81 11.88
CA THR A 108 -18.42 -22.42 11.63
C THR A 108 -19.17 -23.44 10.78
N ILE A 109 -18.50 -24.17 9.88
CA ILE A 109 -19.15 -25.26 9.13
C ILE A 109 -19.59 -26.41 10.05
N LYS A 110 -18.86 -26.68 11.15
CA LYS A 110 -19.26 -27.71 12.12
C LYS A 110 -20.53 -27.29 12.86
N ILE A 111 -20.73 -26.00 13.09
CA ILE A 111 -21.95 -25.46 13.70
C ILE A 111 -23.15 -25.65 12.76
N LEU A 112 -22.95 -25.39 11.46
CA LEU A 112 -23.98 -25.68 10.45
C LEU A 112 -24.32 -27.17 10.38
N ASP A 113 -23.31 -28.05 10.51
CA ASP A 113 -23.53 -29.51 10.58
C ASP A 113 -24.33 -29.94 11.82
N LYS A 114 -24.22 -29.19 12.93
CA LYS A 114 -25.02 -29.37 14.15
C LYS A 114 -26.47 -28.85 14.02
N GLY A 115 -26.83 -28.21 12.90
CA GLY A 115 -28.22 -27.80 12.59
C GLY A 115 -28.56 -26.33 12.87
N VAL A 116 -27.58 -25.50 13.25
CA VAL A 116 -27.80 -24.04 13.43
C VAL A 116 -28.04 -23.38 12.07
N LYS A 117 -29.02 -22.49 12.00
CA LYS A 117 -29.36 -21.75 10.77
C LYS A 117 -28.29 -20.71 10.44
N ALA A 118 -27.99 -20.51 9.16
CA ALA A 118 -26.98 -19.53 8.73
C ALA A 118 -27.32 -18.08 9.13
N THR A 119 -28.60 -17.72 9.15
CA THR A 119 -29.07 -16.40 9.58
C THR A 119 -28.80 -16.14 11.06
N VAL A 120 -29.06 -17.13 11.92
CA VAL A 120 -28.73 -17.08 13.35
C VAL A 120 -27.22 -16.96 13.53
N LEU A 121 -26.45 -17.80 12.83
CA LEU A 121 -25.00 -17.80 12.89
C LEU A 121 -24.41 -16.43 12.49
N SER A 122 -24.90 -15.80 11.42
CA SER A 122 -24.43 -14.46 11.02
C SER A 122 -24.73 -13.41 12.08
N ASN A 123 -25.95 -13.39 12.61
CA ASN A 123 -26.35 -12.43 13.65
C ASN A 123 -25.48 -12.55 14.90
N LEU A 124 -25.25 -13.78 15.37
CA LEU A 124 -24.40 -14.04 16.53
C LEU A 124 -22.94 -13.67 16.27
N ILE A 125 -22.39 -13.96 15.10
CA ILE A 125 -21.03 -13.52 14.73
C ILE A 125 -20.92 -12.00 14.75
N ARG A 126 -21.96 -11.27 14.32
CA ARG A 126 -21.98 -9.81 14.35
C ARG A 126 -22.03 -9.27 15.78
N GLU A 127 -22.87 -9.85 16.65
CA GLU A 127 -22.88 -9.53 18.10
C GLU A 127 -21.48 -9.69 18.69
N VAL A 128 -20.81 -10.81 18.42
CA VAL A 128 -19.43 -11.05 18.93
C VAL A 128 -18.43 -10.03 18.36
N SER A 129 -18.59 -9.61 17.10
CA SER A 129 -17.70 -8.60 16.52
C SER A 129 -17.81 -7.26 17.24
N GLU A 130 -19.00 -6.86 17.69
CA GLU A 130 -19.21 -5.61 18.45
C GLU A 130 -18.59 -5.71 19.86
N GLU A 131 -18.63 -6.90 20.47
CA GLU A 131 -17.99 -7.13 21.77
C GLU A 131 -16.46 -6.99 21.70
N ILE A 132 -15.83 -7.37 20.58
CA ILE A 132 -14.37 -7.29 20.44
C ILE A 132 -13.87 -5.85 20.41
N ASP A 133 -14.64 -4.93 19.84
CA ASP A 133 -14.32 -3.49 19.87
C ASP A 133 -14.29 -2.94 21.31
N SER A 134 -15.00 -3.60 22.25
CA SER A 134 -15.02 -3.22 23.67
C SER A 134 -13.90 -3.84 24.53
N LEU A 135 -13.23 -4.89 24.03
CA LEU A 135 -12.17 -5.60 24.75
C LEU A 135 -10.83 -4.87 24.63
N ASP A 136 -10.39 -4.17 25.69
CA ASP A 136 -9.01 -3.65 25.72
C ASP A 136 -8.04 -4.68 26.30
N LEU A 137 -7.35 -5.39 25.39
CA LEU A 137 -6.27 -6.34 25.73
C LEU A 137 -4.88 -5.77 25.41
N SER A 138 -4.78 -4.44 25.27
CA SER A 138 -3.52 -3.77 25.00
C SER A 138 -2.63 -3.67 26.24
N ARG A 139 -1.34 -3.51 25.99
CA ARG A 139 -0.34 -3.02 26.95
C ARG A 139 0.16 -1.68 26.46
N ASP A 140 0.28 -0.70 27.36
CA ASP A 140 0.68 0.67 27.00
C ASP A 140 2.19 0.86 26.81
N THR A 141 3.04 -0.11 27.18
CA THR A 141 4.50 0.04 27.23
C THR A 141 5.23 -0.48 25.98
N GLY A 142 4.67 -0.32 24.79
CA GLY A 142 5.31 -0.76 23.55
C GLY A 142 6.34 0.23 23.00
N ASP A 143 7.59 -0.20 22.82
CA ASP A 143 8.63 0.61 22.16
C ASP A 143 8.59 0.48 20.63
N ILE A 144 8.96 1.57 19.93
CA ILE A 144 9.01 1.65 18.47
C ILE A 144 9.97 0.59 17.91
N ALA A 145 11.13 0.37 18.55
CA ALA A 145 12.08 -0.64 18.11
C ALA A 145 11.47 -2.06 18.13
N GLY A 146 10.75 -2.41 19.19
CA GLY A 146 10.07 -3.69 19.32
C GLY A 146 8.95 -3.88 18.30
N VAL A 147 8.25 -2.81 17.91
CA VAL A 147 7.26 -2.82 16.83
C VAL A 147 7.93 -2.97 15.46
N LEU A 148 9.07 -2.31 15.23
CA LEU A 148 9.82 -2.48 13.98
C LEU A 148 10.40 -3.89 13.83
N ASP A 149 10.74 -4.55 14.93
CA ASP A 149 11.21 -5.93 14.94
C ASP A 149 10.17 -6.92 14.36
N SER A 150 8.88 -6.70 14.63
CA SER A 150 7.80 -7.53 14.10
C SER A 150 7.49 -7.23 12.63
N LEU A 151 7.53 -5.94 12.24
CA LEU A 151 7.13 -5.49 10.90
C LEU A 151 8.21 -5.63 9.83
N ILE A 152 9.48 -5.41 10.19
CA ILE A 152 10.62 -5.41 9.27
C ILE A 152 11.60 -6.51 9.67
N LYS A 153 11.66 -7.56 8.85
CA LYS A 153 12.53 -8.72 9.10
C LYS A 153 14.03 -8.42 8.95
N GLU A 154 14.38 -7.45 8.11
CA GLU A 154 15.78 -7.12 7.84
C GLU A 154 16.31 -6.08 8.84
N PRO A 155 17.40 -6.35 9.57
CA PRO A 155 17.92 -5.48 10.62
C PRO A 155 18.34 -4.10 10.10
N VAL A 156 18.92 -4.06 8.89
CA VAL A 156 19.33 -2.82 8.24
C VAL A 156 18.12 -1.91 7.99
N GLY A 157 17.01 -2.48 7.51
CA GLY A 157 15.77 -1.74 7.29
C GLY A 157 15.26 -1.09 8.58
N ARG A 158 15.28 -1.82 9.70
CA ARG A 158 14.88 -1.28 11.02
C ARG A 158 15.73 -0.10 11.45
N LYS A 159 17.07 -0.23 11.31
CA LYS A 159 18.02 0.83 11.66
C LYS A 159 17.77 2.10 10.83
N LEU A 160 17.62 1.95 9.52
CA LEU A 160 17.38 3.09 8.61
C LEU A 160 16.06 3.79 8.91
N VAL A 161 15.00 3.04 9.25
CA VAL A 161 13.72 3.62 9.63
C VAL A 161 13.83 4.40 10.94
N LEU A 162 14.47 3.84 11.97
CA LEU A 162 14.71 4.56 13.23
C LEU A 162 15.51 5.85 13.01
N GLU A 163 16.59 5.78 12.24
CA GLU A 163 17.40 6.93 11.87
C GLU A 163 16.56 8.00 11.15
N SER A 164 15.77 7.60 10.15
CA SER A 164 14.91 8.52 9.40
C SER A 164 13.83 9.21 10.26
N ILE A 165 13.26 8.48 11.24
CA ILE A 165 12.26 9.00 12.17
C ILE A 165 12.91 10.00 13.14
N LEU A 166 14.13 9.71 13.62
CA LEU A 166 14.86 10.61 14.52
C LEU A 166 15.24 11.92 13.82
N GLU A 167 15.63 11.84 12.54
CA GLU A 167 15.98 13.01 11.73
C GLU A 167 14.77 13.91 11.48
N VAL A 168 13.65 13.34 11.01
CA VAL A 168 12.47 14.12 10.57
C VAL A 168 11.47 14.39 11.69
N GLN A 169 11.54 13.66 12.79
CA GLN A 169 10.57 13.68 13.88
C GLN A 169 9.13 13.47 13.39
N SER A 170 8.96 12.59 12.40
CA SER A 170 7.65 12.27 11.83
C SER A 170 7.60 10.83 11.33
N PHE A 171 6.40 10.26 11.33
CA PHE A 171 6.12 8.92 10.79
C PHE A 171 5.46 8.98 9.42
N SER A 172 5.24 10.17 8.86
CA SER A 172 4.52 10.32 7.59
C SER A 172 5.35 9.79 6.41
N THR A 173 4.73 8.93 5.61
CA THR A 173 5.26 8.47 4.32
C THR A 173 5.43 9.60 3.30
N GLU A 174 4.85 10.78 3.55
CA GLU A 174 5.07 11.94 2.70
C GLU A 174 6.44 12.58 2.94
N LYS A 175 6.93 12.52 4.19
CA LYS A 175 8.20 13.12 4.62
C LYS A 175 9.38 12.14 4.56
N ILE A 176 9.14 10.85 4.84
CA ILE A 176 10.14 9.80 4.73
C ILE A 176 9.95 9.09 3.39
N ARG A 177 10.82 9.39 2.42
CA ARG A 177 10.82 8.78 1.09
C ARG A 177 11.73 7.55 1.06
N ILE A 178 11.45 6.64 0.14
CA ILE A 178 12.33 5.51 -0.18
C ILE A 178 12.82 5.67 -1.62
N CYS A 179 14.13 5.54 -1.84
CA CYS A 179 14.75 5.49 -3.16
C CYS A 179 15.44 4.13 -3.31
N LYS A 180 15.08 3.40 -4.36
CA LYS A 180 15.63 2.07 -4.66
C LYS A 180 16.76 2.19 -5.67
N ILE A 181 17.89 1.57 -5.35
CA ILE A 181 19.05 1.48 -6.23
C ILE A 181 19.35 0.00 -6.43
N ALA A 182 19.18 -0.49 -7.65
CA ALA A 182 19.39 -1.89 -8.04
C ALA A 182 20.89 -2.23 -8.20
N SER A 183 21.73 -1.78 -7.26
CA SER A 183 23.17 -1.96 -7.23
C SER A 183 23.68 -1.92 -5.78
N GLY A 184 24.85 -2.49 -5.53
CA GLY A 184 25.46 -2.54 -4.19
C GLY A 184 24.79 -3.54 -3.25
N SER A 185 25.23 -3.59 -2.00
CA SER A 185 24.68 -4.47 -0.96
C SER A 185 23.66 -3.75 -0.07
N LEU A 186 22.83 -4.51 0.67
CA LEU A 186 21.87 -3.91 1.60
C LEU A 186 22.56 -3.12 2.72
N GLU A 187 23.75 -3.56 3.15
CA GLU A 187 24.53 -2.91 4.21
C GLU A 187 25.05 -1.52 3.81
N GLU A 188 25.19 -1.25 2.51
CA GLU A 188 25.55 0.06 1.96
C GLU A 188 24.36 1.03 1.85
N SER A 189 23.18 0.64 2.32
CA SER A 189 22.01 1.51 2.37
C SER A 189 22.16 2.57 3.45
N TYR A 190 21.72 3.81 3.18
CA TYR A 190 21.87 4.94 4.09
C TYR A 190 20.69 5.91 4.00
N VAL A 191 20.58 6.78 5.01
CA VAL A 191 19.60 7.87 5.04
C VAL A 191 20.24 9.15 4.51
N VAL A 192 19.51 9.87 3.65
CA VAL A 192 19.88 11.19 3.14
C VAL A 192 18.94 12.23 3.74
N ARG A 193 19.50 13.31 4.29
CA ARG A 193 18.79 14.52 4.72
C ARG A 193 18.33 15.34 3.52
N GLY A 194 17.35 14.81 2.81
CA GLY A 194 16.72 15.43 1.66
C GLY A 194 16.19 14.43 0.66
N MET A 195 16.26 14.75 -0.64
CA MET A 195 15.62 13.97 -1.70
C MET A 195 16.62 13.41 -2.71
N VAL A 196 16.39 12.16 -3.12
CA VAL A 196 17.20 11.48 -4.14
C VAL A 196 16.33 11.10 -5.33
N PHE A 197 16.80 11.44 -6.53
CA PHE A 197 16.11 11.15 -7.78
C PHE A 197 17.00 10.37 -8.73
N GLU A 198 16.45 9.34 -9.37
CA GLU A 198 17.09 8.60 -10.47
C GLU A 198 16.99 9.41 -11.78
N ARG A 199 17.65 10.57 -11.80
CA ARG A 199 17.74 11.46 -12.97
C ARG A 199 18.99 12.33 -12.82
N GLU A 200 19.60 12.67 -13.94
CA GLU A 200 20.63 13.71 -14.03
C GLU A 200 19.98 15.08 -14.32
N PRO A 201 20.57 16.21 -13.92
CA PRO A 201 20.18 17.53 -14.40
C PRO A 201 20.29 17.60 -15.94
N GLU A 202 19.42 18.38 -16.59
CA GLU A 202 19.36 18.43 -18.07
C GLU A 202 20.53 19.23 -18.68
N GLY A 203 21.12 20.17 -17.92
CA GLY A 203 22.17 21.08 -18.37
C GLY A 203 23.60 20.60 -18.14
N LEU A 204 24.56 21.48 -18.41
CA LEU A 204 25.99 21.25 -18.20
C LEU A 204 26.36 21.27 -16.70
N VAL A 205 25.67 22.10 -15.91
CA VAL A 205 25.92 22.25 -14.48
C VAL A 205 25.25 21.11 -13.72
N LYS A 206 26.07 20.26 -13.08
CA LYS A 206 25.60 19.05 -12.40
C LYS A 206 25.63 19.14 -10.88
N GLU A 207 26.46 20.02 -10.34
CA GLU A 207 26.64 20.15 -8.90
C GLU A 207 26.65 21.62 -8.50
N LYS A 208 26.09 21.92 -7.32
CA LYS A 208 26.15 23.22 -6.67
C LYS A 208 26.12 23.07 -5.15
N GLU A 209 26.83 23.94 -4.46
CA GLU A 209 26.86 24.04 -2.99
C GLU A 209 26.25 25.38 -2.56
N ASP A 210 25.59 25.39 -1.40
CA ASP A 210 24.96 26.57 -0.78
C ASP A 210 24.19 27.48 -1.75
N CYS A 211 23.24 26.89 -2.47
CA CYS A 211 22.60 27.52 -3.61
C CYS A 211 21.13 27.89 -3.37
N SER A 212 20.67 28.94 -4.06
CA SER A 212 19.27 29.36 -4.10
C SER A 212 18.49 28.56 -5.14
N THR A 213 17.26 28.17 -4.79
CA THR A 213 16.43 27.29 -5.62
C THR A 213 15.10 27.96 -5.98
N SER A 214 14.64 27.83 -7.22
CA SER A 214 13.27 28.21 -7.62
C SER A 214 12.54 26.99 -8.16
N ILE A 215 11.26 26.87 -7.78
CA ILE A 215 10.42 25.72 -8.14
C ILE A 215 9.28 26.17 -9.05
N PHE A 216 9.17 25.53 -10.21
CA PHE A 216 8.20 25.83 -11.25
C PHE A 216 7.36 24.60 -11.58
N ASN A 217 6.04 24.76 -11.62
CA ASN A 217 5.12 23.74 -12.12
C ASN A 217 4.69 24.03 -13.57
N THR A 218 5.64 24.44 -14.40
CA THR A 218 5.40 24.78 -15.81
C THR A 218 6.59 24.41 -16.68
N SER A 219 6.32 24.15 -17.95
CA SER A 219 7.35 23.94 -18.96
C SER A 219 8.13 25.24 -19.19
N ILE A 220 9.45 25.12 -19.33
CA ILE A 220 10.33 26.22 -19.69
C ILE A 220 10.37 26.30 -21.22
N ASP A 221 9.35 26.93 -21.79
CA ASP A 221 9.18 27.08 -23.24
C ASP A 221 8.60 28.45 -23.59
N ILE A 222 8.60 28.77 -24.87
CA ILE A 222 7.94 29.94 -25.44
C ILE A 222 6.46 29.86 -25.05
N PRO A 223 5.90 30.87 -24.35
CA PRO A 223 4.50 30.85 -23.95
C PRO A 223 3.62 30.87 -25.21
N ARG A 224 2.89 29.78 -25.44
CA ARG A 224 1.87 29.71 -26.49
C ARG A 224 0.51 29.87 -25.85
N GLY A 225 -0.37 30.63 -26.50
CA GLY A 225 -1.77 30.71 -26.09
C GLY A 225 -2.44 29.34 -26.21
N GLU A 226 -3.48 29.10 -25.42
CA GLU A 226 -4.27 27.85 -25.49
C GLU A 226 -5.00 27.72 -26.83
N LEU A 227 -5.40 28.86 -27.41
CA LEU A 227 -5.99 28.92 -28.74
C LEU A 227 -4.90 28.84 -29.80
N LYS A 228 -5.24 28.26 -30.96
CA LYS A 228 -4.35 28.21 -32.12
C LYS A 228 -3.98 29.63 -32.55
N SER A 229 -2.84 30.12 -32.09
CA SER A 229 -2.26 31.39 -32.49
C SER A 229 -1.30 31.17 -33.65
N THR A 230 -1.62 31.73 -34.82
CA THR A 230 -0.72 31.75 -35.98
C THR A 230 -0.11 33.13 -36.09
N ILE A 231 1.22 33.20 -36.11
CA ILE A 231 1.94 34.44 -36.37
C ILE A 231 2.00 34.61 -37.88
N GLN A 232 1.43 35.69 -38.40
CA GLN A 232 1.50 36.05 -39.81
C GLN A 232 2.64 37.05 -40.00
N MET A 233 3.56 36.76 -40.92
CA MET A 233 4.68 37.61 -41.27
C MET A 233 4.59 37.94 -42.76
N GLU A 234 4.73 39.21 -43.12
CA GLU A 234 4.56 39.69 -44.49
C GLU A 234 5.91 39.93 -45.20
N SER A 235 6.99 40.11 -44.44
CA SER A 235 8.34 40.37 -44.97
C SER A 235 9.40 39.50 -44.29
N ALA A 236 10.49 39.22 -45.01
CA ALA A 236 11.67 38.52 -44.49
C ALA A 236 12.32 39.28 -43.31
N ASP A 237 12.29 40.62 -43.34
CA ASP A 237 12.85 41.44 -42.27
C ASP A 237 12.09 41.23 -40.96
N GLN A 238 10.75 41.13 -41.02
CA GLN A 238 9.89 40.86 -39.86
C GLN A 238 10.19 39.49 -39.24
N LEU A 239 10.51 38.50 -40.07
CA LEU A 239 10.88 37.16 -39.60
C LEU A 239 12.21 37.19 -38.84
N SER A 240 13.19 37.92 -39.36
CA SER A 240 14.51 38.07 -38.71
C SER A 240 14.43 38.83 -37.38
N SER A 241 13.68 39.94 -37.35
CA SER A 241 13.51 40.76 -36.15
C SER A 241 12.72 40.03 -35.08
N PHE A 242 11.67 39.30 -35.45
CA PHE A 242 10.87 38.50 -34.53
C PHE A 242 11.73 37.43 -33.84
N SER A 243 12.54 36.70 -34.61
CA SER A 243 13.44 35.69 -34.05
C SER A 243 14.46 36.31 -33.09
N ALA A 244 15.01 37.48 -33.41
CA ALA A 244 15.97 38.17 -32.55
C ALA A 244 15.32 38.69 -31.25
N GLU A 245 14.13 39.29 -31.35
CA GLU A 245 13.35 39.76 -30.19
C GLU A 245 12.93 38.63 -29.27
N GLU A 246 12.55 37.47 -29.83
CA GLU A 246 12.15 36.30 -29.04
C GLU A 246 13.30 35.77 -28.19
N VAL A 247 14.50 35.64 -28.79
CA VAL A 247 15.72 35.27 -28.05
C VAL A 247 16.06 36.31 -26.98
N LEU A 248 15.91 37.61 -27.28
CA LEU A 248 16.16 38.68 -26.31
C LEU A 248 15.15 38.65 -25.15
N ARG A 249 13.89 38.29 -25.42
CA ARG A 249 12.85 38.09 -24.40
C ARG A 249 13.13 36.86 -23.54
N MET A 250 13.61 35.77 -24.15
CA MET A 250 14.06 34.57 -23.42
C MET A 250 15.21 34.93 -22.48
N LYS A 251 16.20 35.69 -22.96
CA LYS A 251 17.34 36.13 -22.17
C LYS A 251 16.92 36.99 -20.98
N LYS A 252 16.05 37.97 -21.18
CA LYS A 252 15.49 38.80 -20.09
C LYS A 252 14.81 37.95 -19.01
N LYS A 253 13.98 36.98 -19.40
CA LYS A 253 13.33 36.06 -18.43
C LYS A 253 14.34 35.23 -17.64
N VAL A 254 15.42 34.77 -18.29
CA VAL A 254 16.48 34.02 -17.62
C VAL A 254 17.26 34.90 -16.62
N GLU A 255 17.49 36.16 -16.96
CA GLU A 255 18.15 37.16 -16.10
C GLU A 255 17.27 37.60 -14.91
N GLU A 256 15.94 37.68 -15.10
CA GLU A 256 14.97 38.00 -14.03
C GLU A 256 14.95 36.95 -12.91
N ILE A 257 15.30 35.71 -13.22
CA ILE A 257 15.38 34.63 -12.23
C ILE A 257 16.72 34.77 -11.49
N SER A 258 16.69 35.10 -10.21
CA SER A 258 17.91 35.23 -9.40
C SER A 258 18.45 33.89 -8.88
N SER A 259 17.68 32.81 -9.01
CA SER A 259 18.07 31.50 -8.47
C SER A 259 19.15 30.80 -9.28
N GLU A 260 20.02 30.13 -8.53
CA GLU A 260 21.10 29.32 -9.07
C GLU A 260 20.66 27.95 -9.55
N VAL A 261 19.55 27.45 -9.00
CA VAL A 261 18.98 26.15 -9.32
C VAL A 261 17.51 26.30 -9.67
N ILE A 262 17.15 25.77 -10.84
CA ILE A 262 15.81 25.79 -11.38
C ILE A 262 15.26 24.37 -11.39
N ILE A 263 14.22 24.15 -10.59
CA ILE A 263 13.48 22.90 -10.53
C ILE A 263 12.17 23.12 -11.28
N PHE A 264 11.89 22.32 -12.31
CA PHE A 264 10.70 22.51 -13.14
C PHE A 264 9.97 21.19 -13.46
N SER A 265 8.71 21.27 -13.87
CA SER A 265 7.97 20.15 -14.45
C SER A 265 7.62 20.41 -15.91
N GLY A 266 7.63 19.36 -16.74
CA GLY A 266 7.25 19.47 -18.16
C GLY A 266 8.44 19.44 -19.12
N ARG A 267 8.35 20.20 -20.21
CA ARG A 267 9.38 20.27 -21.27
C ARG A 267 10.26 21.51 -21.07
N ILE A 268 11.47 21.42 -21.59
CA ILE A 268 12.42 22.53 -21.67
C ILE A 268 12.80 22.71 -23.14
N ASN A 269 12.86 23.96 -23.58
CA ASN A 269 13.34 24.33 -24.91
C ASN A 269 14.88 24.40 -24.91
N ASP A 270 15.51 23.92 -25.97
CA ASP A 270 16.98 23.86 -26.09
C ASP A 270 17.63 25.26 -26.02
N ILE A 271 16.97 26.30 -26.56
CA ILE A 271 17.46 27.69 -26.49
C ILE A 271 17.46 28.17 -25.03
N TYR A 272 16.42 27.83 -24.26
CA TYR A 272 16.38 28.15 -22.83
C TYR A 272 17.48 27.41 -22.07
N LEU A 273 17.72 26.14 -22.41
CA LEU A 273 18.76 25.33 -21.78
C LEU A 273 20.16 25.94 -22.00
N ASP A 274 20.50 26.31 -23.25
CA ASP A 274 21.78 26.94 -23.57
C ASP A 274 21.96 28.30 -22.86
N LEU A 275 20.91 29.12 -22.76
CA LEU A 275 20.95 30.38 -22.01
C LEU A 275 21.14 30.16 -20.50
N LEU A 276 20.50 29.13 -19.93
CA LEU A 276 20.63 28.78 -18.52
C LEU A 276 22.02 28.21 -18.19
N ASP A 277 22.59 27.41 -19.09
CA ASP A 277 23.95 26.90 -18.98
C ASP A 277 24.98 28.03 -19.05
N LYS A 278 24.81 28.99 -19.96
CA LYS A 278 25.65 30.21 -20.02
C LYS A 278 25.55 31.06 -18.76
N ALA A 279 24.40 31.05 -18.09
CA ALA A 279 24.19 31.70 -16.79
C ALA A 279 24.68 30.85 -15.60
N ASN A 280 25.30 29.69 -15.85
CA ASN A 280 25.80 28.75 -14.85
C ASN A 280 24.72 28.32 -13.84
N LYS A 281 23.50 28.03 -14.34
CA LYS A 281 22.36 27.58 -13.54
C LYS A 281 22.14 26.08 -13.66
N LEU A 282 21.87 25.41 -12.54
CA LEU A 282 21.53 23.99 -12.55
C LEU A 282 20.04 23.82 -12.86
N VAL A 283 19.71 23.00 -13.86
CA VAL A 283 18.34 22.81 -14.33
C VAL A 283 17.91 21.37 -14.09
N PHE A 284 16.93 21.17 -13.20
CA PHE A 284 16.47 19.85 -12.79
C PHE A 284 14.98 19.63 -13.09
N LYS A 285 14.68 18.54 -13.78
CA LYS A 285 13.32 18.17 -14.17
C LYS A 285 12.67 17.18 -13.20
N VAL A 286 11.50 17.53 -12.70
CA VAL A 286 10.67 16.69 -11.83
C VAL A 286 9.43 16.22 -12.58
N LEU A 287 9.15 14.91 -12.54
CA LEU A 287 8.01 14.30 -13.24
C LEU A 287 6.73 14.28 -12.39
N SER A 288 6.87 14.08 -11.08
CA SER A 288 5.73 13.90 -10.17
C SER A 288 5.35 15.21 -9.48
N LYS A 289 4.05 15.55 -9.51
CA LYS A 289 3.50 16.69 -8.76
C LYS A 289 3.68 16.53 -7.25
N HIS A 290 3.67 15.28 -6.75
CA HIS A 290 3.91 15.00 -5.33
C HIS A 290 5.37 15.28 -4.95
N ASP A 291 6.31 15.02 -5.86
CA ASP A 291 7.73 15.26 -5.62
C ASP A 291 8.06 16.75 -5.63
N LEU A 292 7.41 17.53 -6.48
CA LEU A 292 7.50 19.00 -6.44
C LEU A 292 7.05 19.57 -5.09
N ARG A 293 5.95 19.06 -4.52
CA ARG A 293 5.47 19.49 -3.20
C ARG A 293 6.47 19.16 -2.09
N ARG A 294 7.05 17.97 -2.10
CA ARG A 294 8.09 17.57 -1.14
C ARG A 294 9.37 18.38 -1.29
N LEU A 295 9.79 18.68 -2.51
CA LEU A 295 10.95 19.55 -2.75
C LEU A 295 10.72 20.95 -2.19
N ARG A 296 9.49 21.49 -2.31
CA ARG A 296 9.12 22.75 -1.65
C ARG A 296 9.19 22.64 -0.13
N GLU A 297 8.75 21.55 0.47
CA GLU A 297 8.87 21.34 1.92
C GLU A 297 10.33 21.21 2.38
N LEU A 298 11.20 20.60 1.57
CA LEU A 298 12.62 20.44 1.84
C LEU A 298 13.40 21.76 1.69
N LEU A 299 13.23 22.43 0.55
CA LEU A 299 14.03 23.58 0.14
C LEU A 299 13.42 24.92 0.58
N GLY A 300 12.13 24.93 0.92
CA GLY A 300 11.36 26.15 1.13
C GLY A 300 10.91 26.81 -0.18
N GLY A 301 10.46 28.05 -0.09
CA GLY A 301 10.00 28.84 -1.23
C GLY A 301 8.57 28.53 -1.70
N SER A 302 8.22 29.05 -2.87
CA SER A 302 6.91 28.90 -3.49
C SER A 302 7.00 28.18 -4.83
N ILE A 303 5.94 27.43 -5.17
CA ILE A 303 5.80 26.80 -6.49
C ILE A 303 5.06 27.78 -7.38
N SER A 304 5.72 28.26 -8.43
CA SER A 304 5.08 29.13 -9.42
C SER A 304 4.53 28.34 -10.60
N GLN A 305 3.42 28.80 -11.17
CA GLN A 305 2.85 28.29 -12.42
C GLN A 305 3.44 28.99 -13.65
N GLU A 306 4.17 30.08 -13.46
CA GLU A 306 4.79 30.86 -14.52
C GLU A 306 6.30 30.93 -14.34
N PHE A 307 7.03 30.98 -15.45
CA PHE A 307 8.48 31.15 -15.47
C PHE A 307 8.84 32.63 -15.30
N THR A 308 8.68 33.12 -14.08
CA THR A 308 8.93 34.49 -13.61
C THR A 308 9.72 34.47 -12.30
N SER A 309 10.07 35.63 -11.75
CA SER A 309 10.74 35.70 -10.44
C SER A 309 9.82 35.22 -9.31
N THR A 310 10.37 34.39 -8.43
CA THR A 310 9.61 33.71 -7.37
C THR A 310 10.35 33.73 -6.05
N THR A 311 9.64 33.38 -4.96
CA THR A 311 10.27 33.19 -3.66
C THR A 311 11.22 32.00 -3.72
N THR A 312 12.51 32.27 -3.62
CA THR A 312 13.56 31.25 -3.68
C THR A 312 13.62 30.45 -2.38
N GLY A 313 13.77 29.13 -2.50
CA GLY A 313 14.24 28.26 -1.44
C GLY A 313 15.77 28.22 -1.36
N ARG A 314 16.31 27.38 -0.48
CA ARG A 314 17.76 27.16 -0.31
C ARG A 314 18.06 25.66 -0.26
N ALA A 315 19.13 25.25 -0.95
CA ALA A 315 19.71 23.92 -0.86
C ALA A 315 21.16 24.02 -0.39
N SER A 316 21.54 23.22 0.61
CA SER A 316 22.91 23.17 1.13
C SER A 316 23.84 22.51 0.13
N ARG A 317 23.40 21.42 -0.52
CA ARG A 317 24.19 20.77 -1.57
C ARG A 317 23.32 20.01 -2.57
N ILE A 318 23.63 20.17 -3.85
CA ILE A 318 23.09 19.37 -4.94
C ILE A 318 24.26 18.71 -5.65
N SER A 319 24.23 17.38 -5.73
CA SER A 319 25.31 16.58 -6.32
C SER A 319 24.76 15.42 -7.13
N VAL A 320 25.52 15.00 -8.14
CA VAL A 320 25.17 13.85 -8.98
C VAL A 320 26.09 12.70 -8.61
N VAL A 321 25.50 11.63 -8.09
CA VAL A 321 26.21 10.41 -7.73
C VAL A 321 25.89 9.33 -8.76
N SER A 322 26.93 8.67 -9.25
CA SER A 322 26.78 7.50 -10.12
C SER A 322 26.78 6.24 -9.26
N GLU A 323 25.72 5.45 -9.35
CA GLU A 323 25.56 4.19 -8.61
C GLU A 323 25.27 3.09 -9.62
N GLY A 324 26.25 2.21 -9.85
CA GLY A 324 26.20 1.25 -10.97
C GLY A 324 26.17 1.96 -12.32
N ASN A 325 25.19 1.63 -13.17
CA ASN A 325 25.03 2.21 -14.50
C ASN A 325 24.08 3.42 -14.54
N LYS A 326 23.51 3.81 -13.39
CA LYS A 326 22.51 4.87 -13.29
C LYS A 326 23.08 6.05 -12.51
N LYS A 327 22.58 7.24 -12.84
CA LYS A 327 22.94 8.49 -12.16
C LYS A 327 21.78 8.98 -11.31
N TYR A 328 22.13 9.44 -10.12
CA TYR A 328 21.19 9.91 -9.11
C TYR A 328 21.56 11.33 -8.69
N THR A 329 20.58 12.23 -8.67
CA THR A 329 20.77 13.59 -8.14
C THR A 329 20.27 13.63 -6.70
N LYS A 330 21.14 14.09 -5.79
CA LYS A 330 20.82 14.28 -4.38
C LYS A 330 20.59 15.75 -4.10
N PHE A 331 19.45 16.09 -3.51
CA PHE A 331 19.14 17.38 -2.95
C PHE A 331 19.29 17.28 -1.43
N ILE A 332 20.29 17.97 -0.87
CA ILE A 332 20.56 18.02 0.56
C ILE A 332 20.24 19.42 1.08
N SER A 333 19.50 19.47 2.17
CA SER A 333 19.12 20.71 2.85
C SER A 333 19.33 20.54 4.35
N ASP A 334 19.66 21.62 5.05
CA ASP A 334 19.75 21.63 6.51
C ASP A 334 18.37 21.55 7.18
N ASN A 335 17.29 21.71 6.39
CA ASN A 335 15.94 21.48 6.86
C ASN A 335 15.66 19.98 7.01
N ASN A 336 15.42 19.57 8.25
CA ASN A 336 15.06 18.19 8.59
C ASN A 336 13.57 17.85 8.30
N THR A 337 12.95 18.48 7.31
CA THR A 337 11.51 18.29 7.03
C THR A 337 11.23 17.02 6.22
N VAL A 338 12.14 16.65 5.32
CA VAL A 338 12.00 15.51 4.41
C VAL A 338 13.33 14.75 4.36
N CYS A 339 13.28 13.43 4.45
CA CYS A 339 14.44 12.57 4.29
C CYS A 339 14.16 11.45 3.28
N THR A 340 15.22 10.88 2.73
CA THR A 340 15.13 9.74 1.81
C THR A 340 16.00 8.60 2.31
N ILE A 341 15.38 7.44 2.54
CA ILE A 341 16.06 6.18 2.76
C ILE A 341 16.49 5.64 1.40
N VAL A 342 17.79 5.52 1.18
CA VAL A 342 18.35 4.92 -0.04
C VAL A 342 18.60 3.44 0.23
N LEU A 343 17.83 2.59 -0.43
CA LEU A 343 17.97 1.13 -0.35
C LEU A 343 18.78 0.60 -1.55
N LYS A 344 19.86 -0.11 -1.24
CA LYS A 344 20.78 -0.72 -2.22
C LYS A 344 20.68 -2.23 -2.18
N HIS A 345 20.53 -2.86 -3.33
CA HIS A 345 20.57 -4.33 -3.47
C HIS A 345 20.62 -4.71 -4.96
N PRO A 346 21.31 -5.77 -5.39
CA PRO A 346 21.33 -6.15 -6.80
C PRO A 346 19.98 -6.68 -7.31
N LEU A 347 19.17 -7.26 -6.43
CA LEU A 347 17.87 -7.85 -6.77
C LEU A 347 16.72 -6.90 -6.47
N GLU A 348 16.02 -6.45 -7.51
CA GLU A 348 14.90 -5.50 -7.41
C GLU A 348 13.74 -6.04 -6.56
N TYR A 349 13.41 -7.32 -6.65
CA TYR A 349 12.30 -7.88 -5.86
C TYR A 349 12.56 -7.78 -4.35
N LYS A 350 13.83 -7.80 -3.92
CA LYS A 350 14.20 -7.67 -2.51
C LYS A 350 14.01 -6.23 -2.06
N LEU A 351 14.35 -5.26 -2.92
CA LEU A 351 14.10 -3.83 -2.69
C LEU A 351 12.61 -3.55 -2.61
N ASP A 352 11.80 -4.11 -3.51
CA ASP A 352 10.35 -3.96 -3.51
C ASP A 352 9.70 -4.47 -2.22
N GLU A 353 10.12 -5.64 -1.73
CA GLU A 353 9.61 -6.18 -0.47
C GLU A 353 10.06 -5.36 0.74
N LEU A 354 11.30 -4.87 0.74
CA LEU A 354 11.79 -4.00 1.81
C LEU A 354 11.09 -2.64 1.83
N GLU A 355 10.90 -2.03 0.67
CA GLU A 355 10.12 -0.79 0.51
C GLU A 355 8.71 -0.97 1.06
N ARG A 356 8.03 -2.07 0.71
CA ARG A 356 6.70 -2.39 1.25
C ARG A 356 6.72 -2.57 2.76
N SER A 357 7.68 -3.31 3.31
CA SER A 357 7.82 -3.50 4.76
C SER A 357 8.07 -2.19 5.51
N ILE A 358 8.90 -1.30 4.97
CA ILE A 358 9.17 0.02 5.55
C ILE A 358 7.91 0.89 5.50
N ASN A 359 7.23 0.95 4.35
CA ASN A 359 6.00 1.73 4.22
C ASN A 359 4.90 1.22 5.16
N LYS A 360 4.76 -0.10 5.31
CA LYS A 360 3.87 -0.74 6.29
C LYS A 360 4.17 -0.30 7.70
N ALA A 361 5.46 -0.32 8.09
CA ALA A 361 5.89 0.14 9.39
C ALA A 361 5.60 1.62 9.63
N LEU A 362 5.90 2.50 8.67
CA LEU A 362 5.62 3.93 8.78
C LEU A 362 4.13 4.23 8.93
N VAL A 363 3.27 3.60 8.12
CA VAL A 363 1.81 3.75 8.20
C VAL A 363 1.27 3.23 9.53
N ALA A 364 1.75 2.08 9.98
CA ALA A 364 1.35 1.48 11.25
C ALA A 364 1.72 2.39 12.43
N LEU A 365 2.93 2.96 12.45
CA LEU A 365 3.37 3.91 13.47
C LEU A 365 2.58 5.22 13.40
N GLN A 366 2.38 5.77 12.20
CA GLN A 366 1.65 7.03 11.99
C GLN A 366 0.21 6.99 12.54
N LYS A 367 -0.48 5.86 12.40
CA LYS A 367 -1.86 5.70 12.88
C LYS A 367 -1.97 5.47 14.39
N ASN A 368 -0.90 4.98 15.01
CA ASN A 368 -0.95 4.51 16.40
C ASN A 368 -0.22 5.41 17.39
N VAL A 369 0.69 6.26 16.92
CA VAL A 369 1.37 7.26 17.74
C VAL A 369 0.56 8.55 17.68
N LYS A 370 -0.28 8.80 18.69
CA LYS A 370 -1.13 10.00 18.78
C LYS A 370 -0.37 11.27 19.18
N ASN A 371 0.68 11.13 20.00
CA ASN A 371 1.55 12.23 20.44
C ASN A 371 3.01 11.85 20.17
N GLN A 372 3.77 12.71 19.49
CA GLN A 372 5.19 12.46 19.18
C GLN A 372 6.07 12.32 20.44
N ASN A 373 5.59 12.83 21.58
CA ASN A 373 6.25 12.75 22.88
C ASN A 373 5.84 11.50 23.70
N GLU A 374 4.66 10.94 23.45
CA GLU A 374 4.24 9.69 24.07
C GLU A 374 4.63 8.54 23.14
N LYS A 375 5.82 7.99 23.38
CA LYS A 375 6.33 6.81 22.69
C LYS A 375 5.54 5.53 23.02
N ASN A 376 4.40 5.65 23.70
CA ASN A 376 3.61 4.53 24.18
C ASN A 376 2.68 4.06 23.07
N ILE A 377 3.05 2.94 22.45
CA ILE A 377 2.21 2.23 21.49
C ILE A 377 1.41 1.18 22.24
N LYS A 378 0.10 1.14 22.04
CA LYS A 378 -0.75 0.04 22.48
C LYS A 378 -0.38 -1.23 21.72
N VAL A 379 0.31 -2.13 22.40
CA VAL A 379 0.81 -3.39 21.84
C VAL A 379 0.03 -4.58 22.40
N CYS A 380 -0.07 -5.64 21.61
CA CYS A 380 -0.62 -6.92 22.04
C CYS A 380 0.28 -7.57 23.10
N SER A 381 -0.34 -8.26 24.06
CA SER A 381 0.40 -9.17 24.94
C SER A 381 0.93 -10.39 24.18
N GLU A 382 2.02 -11.00 24.66
CA GLU A 382 2.66 -12.17 24.03
C GLU A 382 1.73 -13.39 23.91
N ASP A 383 0.70 -13.47 24.76
CA ASP A 383 -0.33 -14.52 24.76
C ASP A 383 -1.70 -14.00 24.29
N PHE A 384 -1.73 -12.96 23.46
CA PHE A 384 -2.97 -12.30 23.03
C PHE A 384 -4.05 -13.27 22.52
N GLU A 385 -3.71 -14.15 21.58
CA GLU A 385 -4.62 -15.17 21.03
C GLU A 385 -5.09 -16.17 22.09
N LYS A 386 -4.23 -16.56 23.04
CA LYS A 386 -4.61 -17.47 24.13
C LYS A 386 -5.56 -16.79 25.10
N LYS A 387 -5.31 -15.53 25.46
CA LYS A 387 -6.22 -14.74 26.30
C LYS A 387 -7.58 -14.55 25.65
N LEU A 388 -7.61 -14.29 24.34
CA LEU A 388 -8.88 -14.23 23.60
C LEU A 388 -9.60 -15.58 23.61
N CYS A 389 -8.85 -16.68 23.42
CA CYS A 389 -9.40 -18.03 23.56
C CYS A 389 -10.03 -18.23 24.93
N GLU A 390 -9.32 -17.95 26.03
CA GLU A 390 -9.81 -18.09 27.41
C GLU A 390 -11.06 -17.23 27.66
N ILE A 391 -11.10 -15.98 27.16
CA ILE A 391 -12.25 -15.09 27.28
C ILE A 391 -13.48 -15.71 26.60
N PHE A 392 -13.32 -16.22 25.38
CA PHE A 392 -14.43 -16.83 24.64
C PHE A 392 -14.83 -18.20 25.19
N GLU A 393 -13.92 -18.99 25.74
CA GLU A 393 -14.24 -20.23 26.44
C GLU A 393 -15.06 -19.97 27.71
N ASN A 394 -14.70 -18.94 28.48
CA ASN A 394 -15.46 -18.55 29.67
C ASN A 394 -16.88 -18.11 29.28
N LYS A 395 -17.01 -17.27 28.25
CA LYS A 395 -18.32 -16.87 27.71
C LYS A 395 -19.13 -18.06 27.21
N ALA A 396 -18.51 -18.99 26.50
CA ALA A 396 -19.16 -20.23 26.08
C ALA A 396 -19.67 -21.02 27.29
N GLY A 397 -18.86 -21.16 28.34
CA GLY A 397 -19.24 -21.84 29.57
C GLY A 397 -20.41 -21.19 30.29
N ASP A 398 -20.45 -19.85 30.34
CA ASP A 398 -21.56 -19.10 30.95
C ASP A 398 -22.86 -19.29 30.17
N CYS A 399 -22.83 -19.24 28.83
CA CYS A 399 -24.00 -19.55 27.99
C CYS A 399 -24.52 -20.98 28.20
N LEU A 400 -23.63 -21.96 28.42
CA LEU A 400 -24.02 -23.34 28.70
C LEU A 400 -24.68 -23.50 30.09
N ARG A 401 -24.23 -22.73 31.08
CA ARG A 401 -24.87 -22.67 32.40
C ARG A 401 -26.27 -22.08 32.29
N MET A 402 -26.42 -20.96 31.58
CA MET A 402 -27.72 -20.31 31.34
C MET A 402 -28.72 -21.27 30.66
N TYR A 403 -28.26 -22.03 29.67
CA TYR A 403 -29.07 -23.08 29.05
C TYR A 403 -29.49 -24.18 30.04
N SER A 404 -28.55 -24.63 30.89
CA SER A 404 -28.82 -25.64 31.91
C SER A 404 -29.79 -25.16 33.00
N GLU A 405 -29.85 -23.85 33.22
CA GLU A 405 -30.76 -23.17 34.15
C GLU A 405 -32.16 -22.89 33.53
N GLY A 406 -32.37 -23.27 32.26
CA GLY A 406 -33.66 -23.20 31.58
C GLY A 406 -33.87 -21.97 30.70
N GLU A 407 -32.84 -21.16 30.45
CA GLU A 407 -32.89 -20.16 29.39
C GLU A 407 -32.83 -20.86 28.02
N GLY A 408 -33.67 -20.45 27.07
CA GLY A 408 -34.05 -21.22 25.88
C GLY A 408 -32.93 -21.58 24.87
N GLU A 409 -33.34 -22.05 23.69
CA GLU A 409 -32.45 -22.54 22.61
C GLU A 409 -31.38 -21.50 22.19
N ASP A 410 -31.68 -20.21 22.29
CA ASP A 410 -30.77 -19.10 21.99
C ASP A 410 -29.44 -19.18 22.78
N SER A 411 -29.48 -19.62 24.05
CA SER A 411 -28.29 -19.74 24.90
C SER A 411 -27.37 -20.89 24.44
N LEU A 412 -27.95 -21.96 23.88
CA LEU A 412 -27.19 -23.06 23.31
C LEU A 412 -26.54 -22.67 21.98
N GLU A 413 -27.25 -21.93 21.12
CA GLU A 413 -26.70 -21.43 19.85
C GLU A 413 -25.53 -20.46 20.12
N LYS A 414 -25.68 -19.56 21.11
CA LYS A 414 -24.59 -18.67 21.58
C LYS A 414 -23.39 -19.44 22.10
N HIS A 415 -23.60 -20.48 22.90
CA HIS A 415 -22.53 -21.35 23.38
C HIS A 415 -21.72 -21.93 22.20
N LEU A 416 -22.40 -22.49 21.19
CA LEU A 416 -21.74 -23.10 20.03
C LEU A 416 -20.92 -22.10 19.22
N VAL A 417 -21.39 -20.87 19.07
CA VAL A 417 -20.67 -19.80 18.36
C VAL A 417 -19.43 -19.36 19.15
N TYR A 418 -19.56 -19.11 20.46
CA TYR A 418 -18.42 -18.75 21.31
C TYR A 418 -17.36 -19.85 21.37
N GLU A 419 -17.77 -21.12 21.51
CA GLU A 419 -16.86 -22.26 21.50
C GLU A 419 -16.10 -22.34 20.16
N SER A 420 -16.78 -22.13 19.04
CA SER A 420 -16.18 -22.18 17.71
C SER A 420 -15.21 -21.02 17.47
N ILE A 421 -15.54 -19.82 17.92
CA ILE A 421 -14.63 -18.67 17.86
C ILE A 421 -13.39 -18.91 18.73
N ALA A 422 -13.56 -19.44 19.94
CA ALA A 422 -12.43 -19.81 20.80
C ALA A 422 -11.51 -20.84 20.14
N ASN A 423 -12.08 -21.91 19.57
CA ASN A 423 -11.33 -22.95 18.86
C ASN A 423 -10.58 -22.39 17.63
N SER A 424 -11.13 -21.38 16.95
CA SER A 424 -10.45 -20.72 15.83
C SER A 424 -9.14 -20.03 16.27
N PHE A 425 -9.08 -19.51 17.50
CA PHE A 425 -7.86 -18.91 18.07
C PHE A 425 -6.83 -19.97 18.51
N LYS A 426 -7.27 -21.16 18.97
CA LYS A 426 -6.36 -22.28 19.27
C LYS A 426 -5.52 -22.71 18.08
N GLY A 427 -6.06 -22.58 16.86
CA GLY A 427 -5.33 -22.87 15.62
C GLY A 427 -4.01 -22.10 15.50
N PHE A 428 -3.88 -20.94 16.15
CA PHE A 428 -2.66 -20.13 16.12
C PHE A 428 -1.50 -20.70 16.95
N GLU A 429 -1.75 -21.60 17.90
CA GLU A 429 -0.70 -22.25 18.70
C GLU A 429 0.28 -23.08 17.84
N SER A 430 -0.19 -23.53 16.68
CA SER A 430 0.63 -24.26 15.71
C SER A 430 1.74 -23.42 15.07
N PHE A 431 1.66 -22.08 15.15
CA PHE A 431 2.65 -21.19 14.56
C PHE A 431 3.70 -20.73 15.56
N LYS A 432 4.97 -20.82 15.16
CA LYS A 432 6.06 -20.14 15.87
C LYS A 432 5.93 -18.63 15.65
N ARG A 433 5.62 -17.89 16.71
CA ARG A 433 5.58 -16.42 16.69
C ARG A 433 6.91 -15.83 16.27
N SER A 434 6.86 -14.71 15.56
CA SER A 434 8.01 -13.86 15.34
C SER A 434 8.35 -13.11 16.64
N PRO A 435 9.63 -12.89 16.95
CA PRO A 435 10.01 -11.97 18.02
C PRO A 435 9.55 -10.55 17.65
N GLY A 436 9.05 -9.80 18.63
CA GLY A 436 8.63 -8.41 18.46
C GLY A 436 7.24 -8.12 19.03
N LEU A 437 6.88 -6.85 19.05
CA LEU A 437 5.61 -6.35 19.54
C LEU A 437 4.65 -6.13 18.38
N GLU A 438 3.43 -6.65 18.49
CA GLU A 438 2.37 -6.44 17.51
C GLU A 438 1.45 -5.30 17.96
N ILE A 439 0.96 -4.50 17.02
CA ILE A 439 0.12 -3.35 17.33
C ILE A 439 -1.32 -3.81 17.58
N PHE A 440 -1.86 -3.47 18.75
CA PHE A 440 -3.19 -3.89 19.19
C PHE A 440 -4.30 -3.44 18.25
N SER A 441 -4.32 -2.18 17.84
CA SER A 441 -5.39 -1.63 16.99
C SER A 441 -5.51 -2.36 15.65
N THR A 442 -4.38 -2.66 15.00
CA THR A 442 -4.37 -3.34 13.69
C THR A 442 -4.85 -4.77 13.81
N LYS A 443 -4.46 -5.45 14.90
CA LYS A 443 -4.85 -6.84 15.16
C LYS A 443 -6.31 -6.95 15.58
N SER A 444 -6.78 -6.10 16.47
CA SER A 444 -8.20 -5.98 16.86
C SER A 444 -9.07 -5.74 15.62
N ARG A 445 -8.69 -4.77 14.76
CA ARG A 445 -9.43 -4.50 13.52
C ARG A 445 -9.44 -5.68 12.55
N ALA A 446 -8.34 -6.42 12.47
CA ALA A 446 -8.26 -7.64 11.67
C ALA A 446 -9.21 -8.74 12.18
N ILE A 447 -9.44 -8.84 13.49
CA ILE A 447 -10.43 -9.77 14.06
C ILE A 447 -11.84 -9.34 13.67
N CYS A 448 -12.20 -8.07 13.88
CA CYS A 448 -13.53 -7.56 13.52
C CYS A 448 -13.81 -7.77 12.02
N TYR A 449 -12.83 -7.49 11.15
CA TYR A 449 -12.97 -7.77 9.72
C TYR A 449 -13.09 -9.26 9.40
N ALA A 450 -12.41 -10.15 10.12
CA ALA A 450 -12.54 -11.59 9.90
C ALA A 450 -13.94 -12.09 10.25
N LEU A 451 -14.49 -11.64 11.39
CA LEU A 451 -15.86 -11.96 11.81
C LEU A 451 -16.88 -11.37 10.83
N GLU A 452 -16.73 -10.09 10.47
CA GLU A 452 -17.60 -9.40 9.50
C GLU A 452 -17.60 -10.12 8.15
N PHE A 453 -16.43 -10.53 7.65
CA PHE A 453 -16.31 -11.26 6.39
C PHE A 453 -17.03 -12.63 6.46
N VAL A 454 -16.86 -13.37 7.55
CA VAL A 454 -17.51 -14.68 7.73
C VAL A 454 -19.02 -14.55 7.93
N GLY A 455 -19.48 -13.56 8.70
CA GLY A 455 -20.91 -13.24 8.84
C GLY A 455 -21.54 -12.88 7.48
N THR A 456 -20.90 -11.97 6.74
CA THR A 456 -21.33 -11.60 5.38
C THR A 456 -21.38 -12.81 4.45
N MET A 457 -20.45 -13.76 4.57
CA MET A 457 -20.47 -15.00 3.77
C MET A 457 -21.76 -15.80 3.99
N TYR A 458 -22.26 -15.85 5.21
CA TYR A 458 -23.48 -16.58 5.58
C TYR A 458 -24.78 -15.81 5.27
N GLU A 459 -24.70 -14.49 5.10
CA GLU A 459 -25.83 -13.64 4.64
C GLU A 459 -26.07 -13.71 3.14
N ILE A 460 -25.07 -14.11 2.35
CA ILE A 460 -25.19 -14.15 0.90
C ILE A 460 -26.06 -15.33 0.46
N GLU A 461 -27.25 -15.01 -0.06
CA GLU A 461 -28.17 -15.98 -0.62
C GLU A 461 -27.69 -16.51 -1.98
N ASP A 462 -27.34 -15.62 -2.92
CA ASP A 462 -26.99 -15.97 -4.31
C ASP A 462 -25.79 -15.19 -4.87
N TYR A 463 -25.02 -15.84 -5.75
CA TYR A 463 -23.89 -15.23 -6.48
C TYR A 463 -24.27 -14.91 -7.92
N LEU A 464 -24.74 -13.68 -8.17
CA LEU A 464 -25.04 -13.22 -9.52
C LEU A 464 -23.77 -12.68 -10.20
N VAL A 465 -23.18 -13.48 -11.09
CA VAL A 465 -21.98 -13.09 -11.85
C VAL A 465 -22.38 -12.66 -13.25
N GLY A 466 -22.29 -11.36 -13.53
CA GLY A 466 -22.46 -10.83 -14.89
C GLY A 466 -21.34 -11.32 -15.81
N ILE A 467 -21.69 -11.86 -16.98
CA ILE A 467 -20.71 -12.19 -18.02
C ILE A 467 -20.22 -10.86 -18.60
N PRO A 468 -18.93 -10.51 -18.47
CA PRO A 468 -18.43 -9.29 -19.09
C PRO A 468 -18.64 -9.41 -20.61
N PRO A 469 -19.13 -8.36 -21.29
CA PRO A 469 -19.23 -8.37 -22.73
C PRO A 469 -17.84 -8.71 -23.29
N LYS A 470 -17.76 -9.75 -24.13
CA LYS A 470 -16.52 -10.04 -24.85
C LYS A 470 -16.17 -8.76 -25.61
N LEU A 471 -15.11 -8.07 -25.20
CA LEU A 471 -14.47 -7.02 -25.98
C LEU A 471 -13.92 -7.70 -27.23
N ASN A 472 -14.79 -7.94 -28.22
CA ASN A 472 -14.42 -8.33 -29.57
C ASN A 472 -13.87 -7.08 -30.28
N ILE A 473 -12.84 -6.47 -29.70
CA ILE A 473 -12.00 -5.53 -30.43
C ILE A 473 -11.12 -6.44 -31.28
N LYS A 474 -11.62 -6.83 -32.46
CA LYS A 474 -10.69 -7.18 -33.53
C LYS A 474 -9.80 -5.95 -33.70
N PRO A 475 -8.45 -6.09 -33.68
CA PRO A 475 -7.62 -4.98 -34.13
C PRO A 475 -8.15 -4.58 -35.51
N GLN A 476 -8.55 -3.32 -35.69
CA GLN A 476 -8.76 -2.81 -37.02
C GLN A 476 -7.42 -2.98 -37.73
N MET A 477 -7.32 -3.97 -38.60
CA MET A 477 -6.20 -4.04 -39.51
C MET A 477 -6.27 -2.77 -40.35
N ASN A 478 -5.16 -2.04 -40.43
CA ASN A 478 -4.99 -0.92 -41.34
C ASN A 478 -5.06 -1.43 -42.79
N GLN A 479 -6.25 -1.76 -43.25
CA GLN A 479 -6.57 -1.91 -44.67
C GLN A 479 -7.36 -0.65 -45.03
N HIS A 480 -6.90 0.05 -46.06
CA HIS A 480 -7.42 1.32 -46.61
C HIS A 480 -6.84 2.61 -46.02
N TRP A 481 -5.51 2.80 -46.12
CA TRP A 481 -4.91 4.15 -46.12
C TRP A 481 -4.29 4.54 -47.48
N ASP A 482 -4.32 3.66 -48.49
CA ASP A 482 -3.73 3.91 -49.82
C ASP A 482 -4.75 4.04 -50.96
N GLU A 483 -6.04 4.17 -50.66
CA GLU A 483 -7.06 4.50 -51.67
C GLU A 483 -7.76 5.78 -51.22
N ASP A 484 -7.48 6.87 -51.95
CA ASP A 484 -8.01 8.22 -51.86
C ASP A 484 -7.40 9.16 -50.79
N HIS A 485 -6.26 9.78 -51.11
CA HIS A 485 -6.11 11.25 -51.26
C HIS A 485 -4.68 11.70 -51.58
#